data_AF-A0A7I8VQM8-F1
#
_entry.id   AF-A0A7I8VQM8-F1
#
_cell.length_a   1.000
_cell.length_b   1.000
_cell.length_c   1.000
_cell.angle_alpha   90.00
_cell.angle_beta   90.00
_cell.angle_gamma   90.00
#
_symmetry.space_group_name_H-M   'P 1'
#
loop_
_entity.id
_entity.type
_entity.pdbx_description
1 polymer ?
#
loop_
_entity_poly.entity_id
_entity_poly.type
_entity_poly.pdbx_seq_one_letter_code
_entity_poly.pdbx_strand_id
1 'polypeptide(L)'
;MPTYEGQATMYMRMPMSNSNLPIAGTCTVEDKRVALKFPFTGIEFDLPQSPKENRNDFDFKIRGARGDMTLTIGYISELKCFTGKGVQEEDDTPVLTFTFWPSDSAMKKLPTC
;
A
#
# COMPACT_ATOMS: atom_id res chain seq x y z
N MET A 1 8.58 5.59 -18.75
CA MET A 1 7.28 5.37 -18.08
C MET A 1 7.43 5.82 -16.65
N PRO A 2 6.43 6.44 -16.00
CA PRO A 2 6.59 6.86 -14.61
C PRO A 2 6.66 5.63 -13.71
N THR A 3 7.86 5.38 -13.17
CA THR A 3 8.08 4.41 -12.11
C THR A 3 7.87 5.15 -10.79
N TYR A 4 7.10 4.56 -9.88
CA TYR A 4 6.93 5.08 -8.53
C TYR A 4 7.65 4.18 -7.55
N GLU A 5 8.22 4.80 -6.53
CA GLU A 5 8.84 4.14 -5.39
C GLU A 5 8.08 4.51 -4.13
N GLY A 6 8.18 3.69 -3.10
CA GLY A 6 7.39 3.88 -1.91
C GLY A 6 7.73 2.92 -0.79
N GLN A 7 6.93 3.04 0.27
CA GLN A 7 7.02 2.25 1.48
C GLN A 7 5.69 1.57 1.73
N ALA A 8 5.73 0.44 2.42
CA ALA A 8 4.55 -0.29 2.83
C ALA A 8 4.73 -0.79 4.26
N THR A 9 3.63 -0.87 5.00
CA THR A 9 3.58 -1.47 6.33
C THR A 9 2.46 -2.49 6.35
N MET A 10 2.81 -3.74 6.64
CA MET A 10 1.86 -4.81 6.87
C MET A 10 1.69 -5.04 8.36
N TYR A 11 0.45 -5.11 8.84
CA TYR A 11 0.15 -5.36 10.25
C TYR A 11 -0.24 -6.82 10.45
N MET A 12 0.65 -7.61 11.04
CA MET A 12 0.38 -9.01 11.36
C MET A 12 -0.22 -9.15 12.75
N ARG A 13 -1.42 -9.71 12.84
CA ARG A 13 -2.01 -10.12 14.11
C ARG A 13 -1.26 -11.33 14.69
N MET A 14 -0.84 -11.22 15.94
CA MET A 14 -0.16 -12.30 16.66
C MET A 14 -1.19 -13.35 17.14
N PRO A 15 -0.95 -14.66 16.99
CA PRO A 15 -1.94 -15.71 17.29
C PRO A 15 -2.46 -15.75 18.75
N MET A 16 -1.73 -15.15 19.69
CA MET A 16 -2.05 -15.19 21.13
C MET A 16 -2.10 -13.80 21.77
N SER A 17 -2.20 -12.73 20.96
CA SER A 17 -2.27 -11.36 21.45
C SER A 17 -3.21 -10.50 20.59
N ASN A 18 -3.82 -9.49 21.20
CA ASN A 18 -4.52 -8.43 20.48
C ASN A 18 -3.55 -7.40 19.86
N SER A 19 -2.23 -7.61 19.99
CA SER A 19 -1.21 -6.78 19.39
C SER A 19 -1.00 -7.13 17.91
N ASN A 20 -0.86 -6.08 17.10
CA ASN A 20 -0.44 -6.18 15.71
C ASN A 20 1.05 -5.82 15.61
N LEU A 21 1.82 -6.68 14.95
CA LEU A 21 3.22 -6.43 14.64
C LEU A 21 3.32 -5.69 13.30
N PRO A 22 3.81 -4.44 13.27
CA PRO A 22 4.09 -3.75 12.01
C PRO A 22 5.33 -4.34 11.35
N ILE A 23 5.21 -4.68 10.07
CA ILE A 23 6.32 -5.10 9.23
C ILE A 23 6.51 -4.06 8.13
N ALA A 24 7.65 -3.39 8.18
CA ALA A 24 8.07 -2.48 7.13
C ALA A 24 8.43 -3.25 5.85
N GLY A 25 8.12 -2.65 4.72
CA GLY A 25 8.36 -3.15 3.38
C GLY A 25 8.48 -2.01 2.38
N THR A 26 8.72 -2.36 1.13
CA THR A 26 8.88 -1.40 0.02
C THR A 26 7.70 -1.52 -0.94
N CYS A 27 7.29 -0.40 -1.51
CA CYS A 27 6.28 -0.33 -2.57
C CYS A 27 6.93 0.11 -3.87
N THR A 28 6.62 -0.57 -4.97
CA THR A 28 7.00 -0.14 -6.33
C THR A 28 5.76 -0.20 -7.22
N VAL A 29 5.55 0.85 -8.00
CA VAL A 29 4.45 0.90 -8.99
C VAL A 29 5.02 1.14 -10.38
N GLU A 30 4.69 0.22 -11.29
CA GLU A 30 5.06 0.30 -12.69
C GLU A 30 3.79 0.25 -13.53
N ASP A 31 3.44 1.39 -14.14
CA ASP A 31 2.18 1.60 -14.85
C ASP A 31 0.93 1.31 -13.98
N LYS A 32 0.41 0.08 -14.04
CA LYS A 32 -0.74 -0.39 -13.25
C LYS A 32 -0.36 -1.41 -12.19
N ARG A 33 0.82 -2.01 -12.29
CA ARG A 33 1.23 -3.09 -11.41
C ARG A 33 1.84 -2.51 -10.14
N VAL A 34 1.26 -2.87 -9.01
CA VAL A 34 1.78 -2.53 -7.68
C VAL A 34 2.43 -3.79 -7.11
N ALA A 35 3.65 -3.64 -6.63
CA ALA A 35 4.37 -4.69 -5.91
C ALA A 35 4.79 -4.17 -4.54
N LEU A 36 4.32 -4.85 -3.49
CA LEU A 36 4.64 -4.60 -2.10
C LEU A 36 5.52 -5.74 -1.61
N LYS A 37 6.77 -5.45 -1.25
CA LYS A 37 7.74 -6.44 -0.80
C LYS A 37 8.00 -6.30 0.70
N PHE A 38 7.81 -7.39 1.43
CA PHE A 38 8.08 -7.51 2.85
C PHE A 38 9.15 -8.59 3.08
N PRO A 39 9.82 -8.65 4.25
CA PRO A 39 10.89 -9.62 4.51
C PRO A 39 10.53 -11.10 4.28
N PHE A 40 9.26 -11.48 4.51
CA PHE A 40 8.81 -12.88 4.45
C PHE A 40 7.66 -13.11 3.47
N THR A 41 7.21 -12.08 2.76
CA THR A 41 6.07 -12.17 1.84
C THR A 41 6.10 -11.05 0.81
N GLY A 42 5.42 -11.24 -0.32
CA GLY A 42 5.19 -10.23 -1.33
C GLY A 42 3.72 -10.19 -1.71
N ILE A 43 3.20 -8.99 -1.96
CA ILE A 43 1.85 -8.78 -2.46
C ILE A 43 1.98 -8.06 -3.79
N GLU A 44 1.45 -8.65 -4.85
CA GLU A 44 1.41 -8.03 -6.17
C GLU A 44 -0.03 -7.98 -6.66
N PHE A 45 -0.43 -6.84 -7.21
CA PHE A 45 -1.76 -6.64 -7.77
C PHE A 45 -1.75 -5.58 -8.86
N ASP A 46 -2.74 -5.65 -9.74
CA ASP A 46 -2.93 -4.67 -10.80
C ASP A 46 -4.04 -3.68 -10.42
N LEU A 47 -3.75 -2.39 -10.63
CA LEU A 47 -4.73 -1.33 -10.52
C LEU A 47 -5.66 -1.34 -11.75
N PRO A 48 -6.95 -1.00 -11.58
CA PRO A 48 -7.88 -0.89 -12.71
C PRO A 48 -7.44 0.15 -13.74
N GLN A 49 -6.72 1.19 -13.30
CA GLN A 49 -5.99 2.11 -14.16
C GLN A 49 -4.72 2.60 -13.50
N SER A 50 -3.83 3.19 -14.28
CA SER A 50 -2.60 3.78 -13.79
C SER A 50 -2.91 4.94 -12.82
N PRO A 51 -2.10 5.14 -11.76
CA PRO A 51 -2.26 6.25 -10.83
C PRO A 51 -2.26 7.59 -11.57
N LYS A 52 -3.21 8.46 -11.24
CA LYS A 52 -3.30 9.82 -11.80
C LYS A 52 -3.42 10.82 -10.66
N GLU A 53 -2.60 11.86 -10.72
CA GLU A 53 -2.70 12.99 -9.80
C GLU A 53 -4.11 13.59 -9.85
N ASN A 54 -4.62 14.04 -8.70
CA ASN A 54 -5.93 14.66 -8.54
C ASN A 54 -7.15 13.78 -8.90
N ARG A 55 -6.97 12.45 -9.04
CA ARG A 55 -8.10 11.53 -9.11
C ARG A 55 -8.18 10.75 -7.80
N ASN A 56 -9.28 10.96 -7.10
CA ASN A 56 -9.56 10.28 -5.85
C ASN A 56 -10.11 8.86 -6.08
N ASP A 57 -9.62 7.98 -5.23
CA ASP A 57 -10.25 6.79 -4.69
C ASP A 57 -10.46 5.64 -5.69
N PHE A 58 -9.50 4.71 -5.66
CA PHE A 58 -9.73 3.34 -6.11
C PHE A 58 -10.07 2.49 -4.91
N ASP A 59 -11.32 2.03 -4.82
CA ASP A 59 -11.71 0.93 -3.95
C ASP A 59 -11.80 -0.33 -4.79
N PHE A 60 -11.01 -1.33 -4.46
CA PHE A 60 -11.10 -2.63 -5.11
C PHE A 60 -10.81 -3.77 -4.13
N LYS A 61 -11.47 -4.90 -4.38
CA LYS A 61 -11.35 -6.10 -3.57
C LYS A 61 -10.21 -6.96 -4.09
N ILE A 62 -9.30 -7.34 -3.20
CA ILE A 62 -8.22 -8.29 -3.46
C ILE A 62 -8.46 -9.52 -2.58
N ARG A 63 -8.39 -10.70 -3.17
CA ARG A 63 -8.43 -11.95 -2.41
C ARG A 63 -7.06 -12.22 -1.78
N GLY A 64 -6.92 -11.99 -0.49
CA GLY A 64 -5.73 -12.30 0.27
C GLY A 64 -5.73 -13.75 0.78
N ALA A 65 -4.57 -14.22 1.26
CA ALA A 65 -4.43 -15.54 1.87
C ALA A 65 -5.31 -15.75 3.13
N ARG A 66 -5.82 -14.67 3.72
CA ARG A 66 -6.67 -14.66 4.92
C ARG A 66 -8.10 -14.18 4.66
N GLY A 67 -8.52 -14.04 3.41
CA GLY A 67 -9.85 -13.54 3.05
C GLY A 67 -9.81 -12.31 2.14
N ASP A 68 -10.99 -11.79 1.82
CA ASP A 68 -11.14 -10.62 0.96
C ASP A 68 -10.71 -9.34 1.70
N MET A 69 -9.93 -8.52 1.01
CA MET A 69 -9.41 -7.25 1.50
C MET A 69 -9.90 -6.14 0.58
N THR A 70 -10.43 -5.07 1.15
CA THR A 70 -10.72 -3.84 0.41
C THR A 70 -9.50 -2.93 0.48
N LEU A 71 -9.01 -2.53 -0.68
CA LEU A 71 -7.88 -1.64 -0.82
C LEU A 71 -8.36 -0.29 -1.37
N THR A 72 -8.07 0.79 -0.63
CA THR A 72 -8.39 2.17 -0.99
C THR A 72 -7.10 2.92 -1.30
N ILE A 73 -7.03 3.65 -2.42
CA ILE A 73 -5.89 4.51 -2.78
C ILE A 73 -6.36 5.95 -3.02
N GLY A 74 -5.74 6.90 -2.34
CA GLY A 74 -5.96 8.34 -2.50
C GLY A 74 -4.69 9.09 -2.86
N TYR A 75 -4.83 10.27 -3.50
CA TYR A 75 -3.73 11.17 -3.80
C TYR A 75 -3.70 12.34 -2.83
N ILE A 76 -2.53 12.60 -2.21
CA ILE A 76 -2.30 13.74 -1.34
C ILE A 76 -1.54 14.81 -2.13
N SER A 77 -2.29 15.81 -2.60
CA SER A 77 -1.77 16.88 -3.46
C SER A 77 -0.67 17.71 -2.80
N GLU A 78 -0.77 17.94 -1.49
CA GLU A 78 0.21 18.72 -0.70
C GLU A 78 1.59 18.07 -0.67
N LEU A 79 1.64 16.73 -0.65
CA LEU A 79 2.87 15.94 -0.56
C LEU A 79 3.29 15.33 -1.90
N LYS A 80 2.46 15.49 -2.95
CA LYS A 80 2.63 14.87 -4.27
C LYS A 80 2.91 13.36 -4.17
N CYS A 81 2.11 12.68 -3.35
CA CYS A 81 2.22 11.25 -3.12
C CYS A 81 0.84 10.59 -3.10
N PHE A 82 0.84 9.27 -3.25
CA PHE A 82 -0.34 8.43 -3.13
C PHE A 82 -0.26 7.64 -1.84
N THR A 83 -1.38 7.50 -1.13
CA THR A 83 -1.51 6.67 0.05
C THR A 83 -2.54 5.59 -0.20
N GLY A 84 -2.21 4.36 0.16
CA GLY A 84 -3.09 3.21 0.08
C GLY A 84 -3.31 2.57 1.46
N LYS A 85 -4.52 2.06 1.69
CA LYS A 85 -4.90 1.33 2.90
C LYS A 85 -5.66 0.07 2.51
N GLY A 86 -5.22 -1.07 3.02
CA GLY A 86 -5.89 -2.36 2.89
C GLY A 86 -6.56 -2.75 4.22
N VAL A 87 -7.84 -3.08 4.16
CA VAL A 87 -8.68 -3.42 5.31
C VAL A 87 -9.36 -4.77 5.06
N GLN A 88 -9.33 -5.66 6.06
CA GLN A 88 -10.06 -6.93 5.98
C GLN A 88 -11.56 -6.73 6.24
N GLU A 89 -12.41 -7.36 5.43
CA GLU A 89 -13.87 -7.16 5.49
C GLU A 89 -14.51 -7.69 6.78
N GLU A 90 -13.94 -8.71 7.43
CA GLU A 90 -14.55 -9.30 8.63
C GLU A 90 -14.53 -8.37 9.85
N ASP A 91 -13.47 -7.56 10.02
CA ASP A 91 -13.19 -6.81 11.27
C ASP A 91 -12.87 -5.31 11.04
N ASP A 92 -13.01 -4.79 9.81
CA ASP A 92 -12.59 -3.43 9.39
C ASP A 92 -11.16 -3.04 9.87
N THR A 93 -10.32 -4.04 10.09
CA THR A 93 -9.00 -3.86 10.68
C THR A 93 -7.97 -3.54 9.59
N PRO A 94 -7.20 -2.44 9.70
CA PRO A 94 -6.13 -2.15 8.76
C PRO A 94 -5.05 -3.22 8.86
N VAL A 95 -4.86 -3.94 7.76
CA VAL A 95 -3.83 -4.98 7.63
C VAL A 95 -2.65 -4.51 6.79
N LEU A 96 -2.84 -3.42 6.05
CA LEU A 96 -1.86 -2.91 5.10
C LEU A 96 -1.99 -1.39 4.98
N THR A 97 -0.87 -0.68 5.00
CA THR A 97 -0.76 0.70 4.56
C THR A 97 0.42 0.82 3.61
N PHE A 98 0.34 1.71 2.64
CA PHE A 98 1.47 1.98 1.76
C PHE A 98 1.40 3.39 1.21
N THR A 99 2.56 3.95 0.92
CA THR A 99 2.69 5.29 0.34
C THR A 99 3.68 5.19 -0.80
N PHE A 100 3.34 5.74 -1.95
CA PHE A 100 4.23 5.78 -3.10
C PHE A 100 4.26 7.16 -3.75
N TRP A 101 5.38 7.49 -4.37
CA TRP A 101 5.68 8.79 -4.94
C TRP A 101 6.53 8.62 -6.21
N PRO A 102 6.53 9.62 -7.11
CA PRO A 102 7.42 9.64 -8.25
C PRO A 102 8.89 9.45 -7.82
N SER A 103 9.70 8.68 -8.54
CA SER A 103 11.09 8.37 -8.12
C SER A 103 11.99 9.59 -7.86
N ASP A 104 11.65 10.76 -8.39
CA ASP A 104 12.33 12.05 -8.21
C ASP A 104 11.80 12.87 -7.01
N SER A 105 10.81 12.38 -6.28
CA SER A 105 10.20 13.08 -5.15
C SER A 105 11.13 13.21 -3.94
N ALA A 106 11.03 14.36 -3.26
CA ALA A 106 11.72 14.63 -1.99
C ALA A 106 11.31 13.65 -0.88
N MET A 107 10.14 13.00 -1.00
CA MET A 107 9.66 11.96 -0.09
C MET A 107 10.66 10.81 0.06
N LYS A 108 11.48 10.52 -0.96
CA LYS A 108 12.54 9.51 -0.90
C LYS A 108 13.59 9.76 0.19
N LYS A 109 13.74 11.01 0.64
CA LYS A 109 14.71 11.41 1.66
C LYS A 109 14.16 11.29 3.08
N LEU A 110 12.86 11.06 3.24
CA LEU A 110 12.26 10.91 4.56
C LEU A 110 12.68 9.57 5.18
N PRO A 111 13.09 9.55 6.46
CA PRO A 111 13.45 8.33 7.14
C PRO A 111 12.26 7.36 7.18
N THR A 112 12.57 6.09 6.95
CA THR A 112 11.65 4.97 7.16
C THR A 112 11.67 4.61 8.64
N CYS A 113 10.49 4.52 9.25
CA CYS A 113 10.33 4.05 10.62
C CYS A 113 10.42 2.52 10.69
#